data_AF-A0A6L7XN81-F1
#
_entry.id   AF-A0A6L7XN81-F1
#
_cell.length_a   1.000
_cell.length_b   1.000
_cell.length_c   1.000
_cell.angle_alpha   90.00
_cell.angle_beta   90.00
_cell.angle_gamma   90.00
#
_symmetry.space_group_name_H-M   'P 1'
#
loop_
_entity.id
_entity.type
_entity.pdbx_description
1 polymer ?
#
loop_
_entity_poly.entity_id
_entity_poly.type
_entity_poly.pdbx_seq_one_letter_code
_entity_poly.pdbx_strand_id
1 'polypeptide(L)'
;MLDEGQFDTNERFGFGTAFTPDQRMLRVTHDDSEVRDQVARWQHLALAIAFDTWIANQDRTVRNLLYRGAGDFVLIDHGEAIPSGMEVDGSVPNLLARLAFADVSHDELRAATRRVQGAAGVLQDVDMDRIELASLSGHWDSGGMLRECCRFLTDRLPFLDELIVTSLGASQPELPLARQRGANP
;
A
#
# COMPACT_ATOMS: atom_id res chain seq x y z
N MET A 1 22.45 25.06 15.20
CA MET A 1 22.20 24.20 16.36
C MET A 1 20.72 24.36 16.63
N LEU A 2 19.89 23.48 16.06
CA LEU A 2 18.44 23.55 16.18
C LEU A 2 18.04 22.73 17.40
N ASP A 3 17.27 23.38 18.26
CA ASP A 3 16.90 22.98 19.61
C ASP A 3 15.88 21.83 19.59
N GLU A 4 16.00 20.94 20.57
CA GLU A 4 15.09 19.82 20.77
C GLU A 4 13.70 20.32 21.19
N GLY A 5 12.64 19.84 20.53
CA GLY A 5 11.33 19.74 21.17
C GLY A 5 10.30 20.86 20.97
N GLN A 6 10.20 21.49 19.79
CA GLN A 6 8.93 22.11 19.41
C GLN A 6 7.99 21.05 18.82
N PHE A 7 7.09 20.55 19.67
CA PHE A 7 5.93 19.76 19.28
C PHE A 7 4.97 20.63 18.50
N ASP A 8 4.79 20.32 17.21
CA ASP A 8 3.62 20.80 16.49
C ASP A 8 2.41 19.97 16.95
N THR A 9 1.59 20.56 17.80
CA THR A 9 0.30 20.01 18.26
C THR A 9 -0.80 20.19 17.22
N ASN A 10 -0.47 20.30 15.93
CA ASN A 10 -1.46 20.21 14.88
C ASN A 10 -2.24 18.91 15.06
N GLU A 11 -3.58 19.01 15.15
CA GLU A 11 -4.55 17.93 15.43
C GLU A 11 -4.48 16.72 14.47
N ARG A 12 -3.52 16.73 13.53
CA ARG A 12 -3.26 15.76 12.46
C ARG A 12 -2.42 14.59 12.93
N PHE A 13 -1.52 14.80 13.88
CA PHE A 13 -0.64 13.76 14.44
C PHE A 13 -0.97 13.54 15.92
N GLY A 14 -1.49 12.35 16.23
CA GLY A 14 -1.97 11.98 17.56
C GLY A 14 -1.01 11.09 18.34
N PHE A 15 -1.53 10.48 19.41
CA PHE A 15 -0.83 9.58 20.34
C PHE A 15 0.27 8.75 19.68
N GLY A 16 1.45 8.77 20.30
CA GLY A 16 2.62 8.07 19.81
C GLY A 16 3.12 6.98 20.74
N THR A 17 3.67 5.93 20.16
CA THR A 17 4.49 4.93 20.86
C THR A 17 5.95 5.30 20.69
N ALA A 18 6.71 5.32 21.79
CA ALA A 18 8.16 5.45 21.75
C ALA A 18 8.74 4.08 21.38
N PHE A 19 9.16 3.93 20.13
CA PHE A 19 10.03 2.81 19.75
C PHE A 19 11.44 3.36 19.84
N THR A 20 12.16 2.98 20.91
CA THR A 20 13.42 3.61 21.40
C THR A 20 13.25 5.05 21.94
N PRO A 21 14.10 5.50 22.89
CA PRO A 21 13.93 6.80 23.59
C PRO A 21 13.94 8.04 22.68
N ASP A 22 14.37 7.88 21.42
CA ASP A 22 14.68 8.93 20.46
C ASP A 22 13.73 8.97 19.24
N GLN A 23 12.87 7.96 19.01
CA GLN A 23 11.93 7.97 17.89
C GLN A 23 10.48 7.97 18.38
N ARG A 24 9.88 9.16 18.39
CA ARG A 24 8.42 9.29 18.56
C ARG A 24 7.75 9.00 17.23
N MET A 25 6.98 7.92 17.18
CA MET A 25 6.08 7.64 16.07
C MET A 25 4.73 8.25 16.37
N LEU A 26 4.16 9.04 15.47
CA LEU A 26 2.87 9.70 15.67
C LEU A 26 1.81 9.07 14.79
N ARG A 27 0.65 8.76 15.35
CA ARG A 27 -0.45 8.25 14.55
C ARG A 27 -1.02 9.36 13.68
N VAL A 28 -1.17 9.11 12.39
CA VAL A 28 -1.90 10.04 11.51
C VAL A 28 -3.39 9.92 11.80
N THR A 29 -4.04 11.04 12.10
CA THR A 29 -5.45 11.06 12.55
C THR A 29 -6.41 11.64 11.51
N HIS A 30 -5.88 12.42 10.56
CA HIS A 30 -6.65 13.13 9.55
C HIS A 30 -6.06 12.91 8.14
N ASP A 31 -6.93 12.92 7.14
CA ASP A 31 -6.57 12.97 5.73
C ASP A 31 -6.71 14.42 5.25
N ASP A 32 -5.59 15.16 5.25
CA ASP A 32 -5.51 16.52 4.73
C ASP A 32 -4.40 16.68 3.69
N SER A 33 -4.36 17.83 3.03
CA SER A 33 -3.42 18.10 1.94
C SER A 33 -1.95 17.98 2.35
N GLU A 34 -1.60 18.29 3.61
CA GLU A 34 -0.22 18.17 4.07
C GLU A 34 0.17 16.71 4.31
N VAL A 35 -0.73 15.93 4.90
CA VAL A 35 -0.55 14.48 5.04
C VAL A 35 -0.38 13.82 3.67
N ARG A 36 -1.22 14.16 2.69
CA ARG A 36 -1.09 13.66 1.31
C ARG A 36 0.24 14.02 0.69
N ASP A 37 0.66 15.28 0.86
CA ASP A 37 1.96 15.78 0.40
C ASP A 37 3.14 15.01 1.00
N GLN A 38 3.09 14.71 2.30
CA GLN A 38 4.13 13.93 2.99
C GLN A 38 4.13 12.48 2.51
N VAL A 39 2.96 11.85 2.40
CA VAL A 39 2.83 10.48 1.88
C VAL A 39 3.32 10.40 0.44
N ALA A 40 2.99 11.38 -0.41
CA ALA A 40 3.44 11.43 -1.80
C ALA A 40 4.98 11.54 -1.94
N ARG A 41 5.65 12.13 -0.94
CA ARG A 41 7.12 12.24 -0.86
C ARG A 41 7.78 11.08 -0.13
N TRP A 42 7.01 10.15 0.43
CA TRP A 42 7.55 9.02 1.16
C TRP A 42 8.37 8.12 0.24
N GLN A 43 9.66 7.98 0.54
CA GLN A 43 10.62 7.22 -0.27
C GLN A 43 10.16 5.77 -0.52
N HIS A 44 9.48 5.16 0.45
CA HIS A 44 9.01 3.79 0.37
C HIS A 44 7.56 3.65 -0.14
N LEU A 45 6.91 4.75 -0.55
CA LEU A 45 5.52 4.74 -1.00
C LEU A 45 5.25 3.68 -2.08
N ALA A 46 6.11 3.59 -3.10
CA ALA A 46 5.92 2.67 -4.20
C ALA A 46 5.89 1.20 -3.73
N LEU A 47 6.80 0.83 -2.83
CA LEU A 47 6.84 -0.49 -2.23
C LEU A 47 5.67 -0.73 -1.27
N ALA A 48 5.29 0.28 -0.48
CA ALA A 48 4.15 0.21 0.42
C ALA A 48 2.83 -0.05 -0.32
N ILE A 49 2.63 0.64 -1.45
CA ILE A 49 1.48 0.41 -2.33
C ILE A 49 1.51 -1.01 -2.90
N ALA A 50 2.66 -1.46 -3.42
CA ALA A 50 2.79 -2.82 -3.96
C ALA A 50 2.51 -3.88 -2.88
N PHE A 51 3.01 -3.67 -1.67
CA PHE A 51 2.79 -4.53 -0.52
C PHE A 51 1.30 -4.60 -0.15
N ASP A 52 0.60 -3.47 -0.02
CA ASP A 52 -0.84 -3.47 0.31
C ASP A 52 -1.69 -4.13 -0.79
N THR A 53 -1.32 -3.98 -2.07
CA THR A 53 -1.97 -4.68 -3.17
C THR A 53 -1.73 -6.19 -3.09
N TRP A 54 -0.50 -6.61 -2.78
CA TRP A 54 -0.13 -8.01 -2.64
C TRP A 54 -0.90 -8.71 -1.52
N ILE A 55 -0.99 -8.09 -0.34
CA ILE A 55 -1.75 -8.67 0.79
C ILE A 55 -3.26 -8.40 0.71
N ALA A 56 -3.73 -7.77 -0.37
CA ALA A 56 -5.13 -7.38 -0.57
C ALA A 56 -5.71 -6.55 0.60
N ASN A 57 -4.95 -5.57 1.10
CA ASN A 57 -5.39 -4.75 2.23
C ASN A 57 -6.39 -3.67 1.78
N GLN A 58 -7.66 -3.89 2.12
CA GLN A 58 -8.75 -2.94 1.85
C GLN A 58 -8.94 -1.88 2.93
N ASP A 59 -8.29 -2.01 4.08
CA ASP A 59 -8.40 -1.09 5.22
C ASP A 59 -7.12 -0.27 5.46
N ARG A 60 -6.33 0.02 4.42
CA ARG A 60 -5.21 0.96 4.53
C ARG A 60 -5.69 2.41 4.62
N THR A 61 -6.28 2.78 5.75
CA THR A 61 -6.64 4.18 6.03
C THR A 61 -5.44 4.95 6.57
N VAL A 62 -5.50 6.29 6.55
CA VAL A 62 -4.47 7.15 7.17
C VAL A 62 -4.21 6.79 8.63
N ARG A 63 -5.23 6.30 9.35
CA ARG A 63 -5.12 5.89 10.76
C ARG A 63 -4.26 4.65 10.97
N ASN A 64 -3.91 3.94 9.90
CA ASN A 64 -3.05 2.78 9.90
C ASN A 64 -1.63 3.13 9.40
N LEU A 65 -1.29 4.43 9.43
CA LEU A 65 0.04 4.98 9.20
C LEU A 65 0.56 5.62 10.50
N LEU A 66 1.82 5.33 10.82
CA LEU A 66 2.58 6.05 11.84
C LEU A 66 3.66 6.89 11.17
N TYR A 67 3.70 8.18 11.49
CA TYR A 67 4.75 9.08 11.03
C TYR A 67 5.97 8.99 11.95
N ARG A 68 7.14 8.67 11.39
CA ARG A 68 8.41 8.51 12.12
C ARG A 68 9.28 9.78 12.09
N GLY A 69 8.81 10.84 11.44
CA GLY A 69 9.62 12.03 11.16
C GLY A 69 10.32 11.95 9.79
N ALA A 70 10.86 13.09 9.34
CA ALA A 70 11.64 13.21 8.10
C ALA A 70 10.94 12.66 6.83
N GLY A 71 9.61 12.77 6.74
CA GLY A 71 8.85 12.30 5.57
C GLY A 71 8.71 10.78 5.48
N ASP A 72 8.92 10.07 6.59
CA ASP A 72 8.90 8.60 6.63
C ASP A 72 7.75 8.04 7.47
N PHE A 73 7.23 6.90 7.03
CA PHE A 73 6.04 6.27 7.59
C PHE A 73 6.27 4.80 7.88
N VAL A 74 5.51 4.29 8.85
CA VAL A 74 5.42 2.88 9.18
C VAL A 74 3.97 2.43 8.97
N LEU A 75 3.80 1.31 8.27
CA LEU A 75 2.51 0.65 8.12
C LEU A 75 2.22 -0.16 9.38
N ILE A 76 1.02 -0.04 9.92
CA ILE A 76 0.55 -0.85 11.04
C ILE A 76 -0.80 -1.48 10.71
N ASP A 77 -1.28 -2.35 11.59
CA ASP A 77 -2.65 -2.86 11.57
C ASP A 77 -3.06 -3.50 10.24
N HIS A 78 -2.54 -4.71 10.00
CA HIS A 78 -2.82 -5.49 8.80
C HIS A 78 -3.93 -6.52 9.01
N GLY A 79 -4.71 -6.41 10.09
CA GLY A 79 -5.68 -7.43 10.51
C GLY A 79 -6.82 -7.67 9.51
N GLU A 80 -7.14 -6.67 8.70
CA GLU A 80 -8.19 -6.73 7.65
C GLU A 80 -7.63 -7.04 6.25
N ALA A 81 -6.36 -7.44 6.16
CA ALA A 81 -5.76 -7.95 4.93
C ALA A 81 -6.25 -9.38 4.63
N ILE A 82 -6.20 -9.77 3.35
CA ILE A 82 -6.69 -11.07 2.85
C ILE A 82 -8.17 -11.30 3.24
N PRO A 83 -9.13 -10.56 2.64
CA PRO A 83 -10.54 -10.74 2.92
C PRO A 83 -11.01 -12.19 2.71
N SER A 84 -11.97 -12.64 3.51
CA SER A 84 -12.52 -13.99 3.38
C SER A 84 -13.07 -14.24 1.96
N GLY A 85 -12.64 -15.33 1.33
CA GLY A 85 -13.04 -15.68 -0.04
C GLY A 85 -12.34 -14.83 -1.12
N MET A 86 -11.26 -14.13 -0.79
CA MET A 86 -10.42 -13.45 -1.77
C MET A 86 -9.76 -14.48 -2.70
N GLU A 87 -9.95 -14.31 -4.00
CA GLU A 87 -9.24 -15.07 -5.03
C GLU A 87 -7.84 -14.48 -5.27
N VAL A 88 -6.90 -15.32 -5.71
CA VAL A 88 -5.49 -14.93 -5.91
C VAL A 88 -5.32 -13.81 -6.95
N ASP A 89 -6.22 -13.71 -7.92
CA ASP A 89 -6.28 -12.65 -8.95
C ASP A 89 -7.32 -11.55 -8.64
N GLY A 90 -7.99 -11.62 -7.49
CA GLY A 90 -9.01 -10.66 -7.08
C GLY A 90 -8.41 -9.30 -6.71
N SER A 91 -8.90 -8.20 -7.27
CA SER A 91 -8.41 -6.84 -6.98
C SER A 91 -9.25 -6.16 -5.89
N VAL A 92 -8.57 -5.44 -4.99
CA VAL A 92 -9.17 -4.49 -4.05
C VAL A 92 -8.68 -3.07 -4.33
N PRO A 93 -9.46 -2.03 -3.97
CA PRO A 93 -8.97 -0.66 -3.98
C PRO A 93 -7.71 -0.48 -3.12
N ASN A 94 -6.69 0.18 -3.68
CA ASN A 94 -5.53 0.58 -2.88
C ASN A 94 -5.75 1.97 -2.29
N LEU A 95 -6.12 2.03 -1.00
CA LEU A 95 -6.44 3.28 -0.32
C LEU A 95 -5.22 4.19 -0.14
N LEU A 96 -4.01 3.64 0.01
CA LEU A 96 -2.77 4.42 0.08
C LEU A 96 -2.44 5.09 -1.25
N ALA A 97 -2.64 4.38 -2.36
CA ALA A 97 -2.49 4.96 -3.69
C ALA A 97 -3.52 6.07 -3.94
N ARG A 98 -4.79 5.86 -3.55
CA ARG A 98 -5.83 6.89 -3.65
C ARG A 98 -5.49 8.13 -2.84
N LEU A 99 -4.94 7.95 -1.65
CA LEU A 99 -4.47 9.04 -0.80
C LEU A 99 -3.32 9.82 -1.48
N ALA A 100 -2.31 9.11 -1.97
CA ALA A 100 -1.10 9.72 -2.52
C ALA A 100 -1.31 10.34 -3.91
N PHE A 101 -2.29 9.85 -4.67
CA PHE A 101 -2.50 10.20 -6.08
C PHE A 101 -3.88 10.80 -6.37
N ALA A 102 -4.56 11.35 -5.35
CA ALA A 102 -5.91 11.90 -5.49
C ALA A 102 -6.05 12.95 -6.60
N ASP A 103 -5.02 13.81 -6.73
CA ASP A 103 -5.05 15.00 -7.60
C ASP A 103 -4.02 14.96 -8.74
N VAL A 104 -3.52 13.77 -9.10
CA VAL A 104 -2.51 13.63 -10.17
C VAL A 104 -3.18 13.40 -11.53
N SER A 105 -2.49 13.82 -12.59
CA SER A 105 -2.92 13.55 -13.97
C SER A 105 -2.82 12.06 -14.31
N HIS A 106 -3.50 11.65 -15.37
CA HIS A 106 -3.47 10.26 -15.84
C HIS A 106 -2.06 9.80 -16.26
N ASP A 107 -1.23 10.69 -16.80
CA ASP A 107 0.14 10.36 -17.18
C ASP A 107 1.06 10.22 -15.96
N GLU A 108 0.86 11.04 -14.93
CA GLU A 108 1.54 10.89 -13.64
C GLU A 108 1.12 9.61 -12.93
N LEU A 109 -0.17 9.25 -12.98
CA LEU A 109 -0.68 7.99 -12.44
C LEU A 109 -0.02 6.80 -13.15
N ARG A 110 0.06 6.81 -14.48
CA ARG A 110 0.77 5.77 -15.25
C ARG A 110 2.25 5.68 -14.89
N ALA A 111 2.91 6.82 -14.69
CA ALA A 111 4.30 6.83 -14.24
C ALA A 111 4.44 6.29 -12.82
N ALA A 112 3.49 6.57 -11.93
CA ALA A 112 3.42 5.99 -10.60
C ALA A 112 3.20 4.48 -10.64
N THR A 113 2.27 3.97 -11.46
CA THR A 113 2.04 2.54 -11.66
C THR A 113 3.31 1.81 -12.05
N ARG A 114 4.08 2.33 -13.02
CA ARG A 114 5.36 1.72 -13.42
C ARG A 114 6.38 1.70 -12.28
N ARG A 115 6.42 2.76 -11.45
CA ARG A 115 7.29 2.80 -10.26
C ARG A 115 6.87 1.76 -9.23
N VAL A 116 5.58 1.59 -9.00
CA VAL A 116 5.03 0.58 -8.08
C VAL A 116 5.36 -0.83 -8.56
N GLN A 117 5.13 -1.14 -9.85
CA GLN A 117 5.52 -2.42 -10.44
C GLN A 117 7.03 -2.68 -10.33
N GLY A 118 7.86 -1.68 -10.61
CA GLY A 118 9.31 -1.79 -10.45
C GLY A 118 9.74 -2.05 -9.00
N ALA A 119 9.05 -1.47 -8.02
CA ALA A 119 9.29 -1.71 -6.60
C ALA A 119 8.76 -3.08 -6.13
N ALA A 120 7.70 -3.60 -6.76
CA ALA A 120 7.06 -4.86 -6.40
C ALA A 120 7.98 -6.08 -6.60
N GLY A 121 9.02 -5.98 -7.44
CA GLY A 121 9.94 -7.08 -7.72
C GLY A 121 10.56 -7.71 -6.47
N VAL A 122 10.84 -6.91 -5.44
CA VAL A 122 11.42 -7.42 -4.17
C VAL A 122 10.48 -8.35 -3.40
N LEU A 123 9.17 -8.32 -3.69
CA LEU A 123 8.19 -9.18 -3.06
C LEU A 123 8.27 -10.62 -3.56
N GLN A 124 8.84 -10.84 -4.75
CA GLN A 124 9.09 -12.18 -5.29
C GLN A 124 10.15 -12.95 -4.49
N ASP A 125 11.05 -12.22 -3.82
CA ASP A 125 12.15 -12.79 -3.05
C ASP A 125 11.77 -13.06 -1.58
N VAL A 126 10.50 -12.89 -1.21
CA VAL A 126 10.04 -13.12 0.16
C VAL A 126 10.02 -14.61 0.47
N ASP A 127 10.87 -15.00 1.42
CA ASP A 127 10.99 -16.37 1.91
C ASP A 127 9.84 -16.72 2.89
N MET A 128 8.78 -17.31 2.34
CA MET A 128 7.60 -17.72 3.10
C MET A 128 7.90 -18.82 4.12
N ASP A 129 8.86 -19.72 3.83
CA ASP A 129 9.26 -20.79 4.75
C ASP A 129 9.93 -20.19 5.99
N ARG A 130 10.79 -19.18 5.79
CA ARG A 130 11.40 -18.43 6.88
C ARG A 130 10.37 -17.65 7.70
N ILE A 131 9.34 -17.09 7.06
CA ILE A 131 8.23 -16.44 7.78
C ILE A 131 7.46 -17.45 8.63
N GLU A 132 7.10 -18.60 8.07
CA GLU A 132 6.41 -19.68 8.80
C GLU A 132 7.25 -20.10 10.02
N LEU A 133 8.56 -20.33 9.84
CA LEU A 133 9.46 -20.68 10.93
C LEU A 133 9.57 -19.58 12.00
N ALA A 134 9.73 -18.32 11.59
CA ALA A 134 9.92 -17.19 12.51
C ALA A 134 8.63 -16.81 13.28
N SER A 135 7.46 -17.15 12.74
CA SER A 135 6.16 -16.86 13.34
C SER A 135 5.85 -17.71 14.58
N LEU A 136 6.62 -18.78 14.82
CA LEU A 136 6.35 -19.76 15.87
C LEU A 136 4.92 -20.35 15.78
N SER A 137 4.38 -20.45 14.56
CA SER A 137 3.00 -20.90 14.26
C SER A 137 2.63 -22.22 14.90
N GLY A 138 3.58 -23.14 15.09
CA GLY A 138 3.37 -24.40 15.78
C GLY A 138 2.79 -24.28 17.21
N HIS A 139 2.86 -23.09 17.83
CA HIS A 139 2.32 -22.84 19.17
C HIS A 139 0.92 -22.22 19.21
N TRP A 140 0.44 -21.61 18.12
CA TRP A 140 -0.82 -20.86 18.11
C TRP A 140 -1.72 -21.14 16.90
N ASP A 141 -1.17 -21.69 15.82
CA ASP A 141 -1.86 -21.98 14.57
C ASP A 141 -2.03 -23.49 14.37
N SER A 142 -2.84 -24.11 15.23
CA SER A 142 -3.18 -25.54 15.07
C SER A 142 -4.00 -25.82 13.80
N GLY A 143 -4.60 -24.79 13.19
CA GLY A 143 -5.42 -24.87 11.99
C GLY A 143 -4.65 -24.76 10.68
N GLY A 144 -3.37 -24.36 10.71
CA GLY A 144 -2.57 -24.14 9.51
C GLY A 144 -2.95 -22.89 8.72
N MET A 145 -3.65 -21.94 9.35
CA MET A 145 -4.09 -20.68 8.75
C MET A 145 -2.92 -19.86 8.20
N LEU A 146 -1.78 -19.82 8.91
CA LEU A 146 -0.59 -19.12 8.43
C LEU A 146 -0.07 -19.73 7.13
N ARG A 147 -0.05 -21.07 7.05
CA ARG A 147 0.40 -21.76 5.83
C ARG A 147 -0.54 -21.45 4.66
N GLU A 148 -1.84 -21.38 4.92
CA GLU A 148 -2.81 -20.97 3.90
C GLU A 148 -2.59 -19.52 3.47
N CYS A 149 -2.31 -18.60 4.39
CA CYS A 149 -1.94 -17.22 4.07
C CYS A 149 -0.64 -17.16 3.23
N CYS A 150 0.43 -17.86 3.64
CA CYS A 150 1.69 -17.93 2.89
C CYS A 150 1.48 -18.48 1.47
N ARG A 151 0.65 -19.52 1.33
CA ARG A 151 0.29 -20.09 0.03
C ARG A 151 -0.48 -19.07 -0.81
N PHE A 152 -1.52 -18.45 -0.25
CA PHE A 152 -2.29 -17.41 -0.95
C PHE A 152 -1.39 -16.28 -1.45
N LEU A 153 -0.50 -15.77 -0.59
CA LEU A 153 0.42 -14.69 -0.96
C LEU A 153 1.40 -15.13 -2.05
N THR A 154 1.92 -16.35 -1.99
CA THR A 154 2.78 -16.92 -3.04
C THR A 154 2.04 -17.04 -4.37
N ASP A 155 0.85 -17.64 -4.35
CA ASP A 155 0.03 -17.90 -5.54
C ASP A 155 -0.50 -16.61 -6.19
N ARG A 156 -0.51 -15.51 -5.43
CA ARG A 156 -0.92 -14.18 -5.88
C ARG A 156 0.19 -13.39 -6.58
N LEU A 157 1.46 -13.72 -6.36
CA LEU A 157 2.60 -13.02 -6.99
C LEU A 157 2.52 -12.94 -8.53
N PRO A 158 2.15 -14.00 -9.26
CA PRO A 158 2.02 -13.95 -10.73
C PRO A 158 1.02 -12.91 -11.23
N PHE A 159 0.03 -12.53 -10.43
CA PHE A 159 -1.02 -11.58 -10.79
C PHE A 159 -0.70 -10.15 -10.33
N LEU A 160 0.37 -9.95 -9.57
CA LEU A 160 0.62 -8.69 -8.85
C LEU A 160 0.73 -7.47 -9.78
N ASP A 161 1.35 -7.61 -10.94
CA ASP A 161 1.45 -6.51 -11.90
C ASP A 161 0.08 -6.05 -12.42
N GLU A 162 -0.81 -6.99 -12.73
CA GLU A 162 -2.17 -6.70 -13.18
C GLU A 162 -3.03 -6.12 -12.05
N LEU A 163 -2.88 -6.66 -10.85
CA LEU A 163 -3.53 -6.15 -9.64
C LEU A 163 -3.09 -4.71 -9.33
N ILE A 164 -1.82 -4.37 -9.53
CA ILE A 164 -1.32 -2.99 -9.36
C ILE A 164 -1.97 -2.05 -10.37
N VAL A 165 -2.03 -2.43 -11.65
CA VAL A 165 -2.67 -1.60 -12.70
C VAL A 165 -4.16 -1.37 -12.36
N THR A 166 -4.85 -2.44 -11.98
CA THR A 166 -6.29 -2.41 -11.66
C THR A 166 -6.59 -1.60 -10.40
N SER A 167 -5.86 -1.84 -9.31
CA SER A 167 -6.07 -1.18 -8.02
C SER A 167 -5.77 0.32 -8.03
N LEU A 168 -4.84 0.76 -8.89
CA LEU A 168 -4.53 2.18 -9.09
C LEU A 168 -5.47 2.86 -10.10
N GLY A 169 -6.30 2.11 -10.82
CA GLY A 169 -7.18 2.66 -11.86
C GLY A 169 -6.43 3.17 -13.09
N ALA A 170 -5.25 2.59 -13.38
CA ALA A 170 -4.42 3.00 -14.52
C ALA A 170 -4.81 2.31 -15.85
N SER A 171 -5.86 1.50 -15.85
CA SER A 171 -6.43 0.86 -17.04
C SER A 171 -6.89 1.92 -18.04
N GLN A 172 -6.49 1.78 -19.31
CA GLN A 172 -6.97 2.67 -20.37
C GLN A 172 -8.51 2.59 -20.47
N PRO A 173 -9.23 3.71 -20.59
CA PRO A 173 -10.54 3.66 -21.21
C PRO A 173 -10.32 3.17 -22.65
N GLU A 174 -11.03 2.12 -23.05
CA GLU A 174 -11.08 1.71 -24.46
C GLU A 174 -11.41 2.95 -25.30
N LEU A 175 -10.48 3.34 -26.19
CA LEU A 175 -10.79 4.35 -27.20
C LEU A 175 -11.98 3.82 -27.99
N PRO A 176 -13.15 4.51 -28.00
CA PRO A 176 -14.22 4.11 -28.89
C PRO A 176 -13.65 4.23 -30.30
N LEU A 177 -13.52 3.10 -31.00
CA LEU A 177 -13.23 3.09 -32.42
C LEU A 177 -14.28 3.98 -33.08
N ALA A 178 -13.88 5.20 -33.44
CA ALA A 178 -14.71 6.12 -34.16
C ALA A 178 -15.15 5.40 -35.43
N ARG A 179 -16.43 5.01 -35.50
CA ARG A 179 -17.05 4.52 -36.72
C ARG A 179 -16.79 5.57 -37.79
N GLN A 180 -15.84 5.28 -38.66
CA GLN A 180 -15.58 6.11 -39.83
C GLN A 180 -16.90 6.22 -40.59
N ARG A 181 -17.35 7.45 -40.75
CA ARG A 181 -18.46 7.82 -41.63
C ARG A 181 -18.07 7.41 -43.05
N GLY A 182 -18.53 6.24 -43.48
CA GLY A 182 -18.68 5.92 -44.90
C GLY A 182 -19.96 6.56 -45.42
N ALA A 183 -19.95 7.87 -45.60
CA ALA A 183 -20.87 8.53 -46.53
C ALA A 183 -20.06 8.84 -47.78
N ASN A 184 -20.39 8.17 -48.87
CA ASN A 184 -19.83 8.38 -50.20
C ASN A 184 -20.99 8.21 -51.20
N PRO A 185 -20.93 8.86 -52.36
CA PRO A 185 -21.43 10.22 -52.62
C PRO A 185 -22.90 10.27 -53.09
#